data_AF-A0A920KDZ4-F1
#
_entry.id   AF-A0A920KDZ4-F1
#
_cell.length_a   1.000
_cell.length_b   1.000
_cell.length_c   1.000
_cell.angle_alpha   90.00
_cell.angle_beta   90.00
_cell.angle_gamma   90.00
#
_symmetry.space_group_name_H-M   'P 1'
#
loop_
_entity.id
_entity.type
_entity.pdbx_description
1 polymer ?
#
loop_
_entity_poly.entity_id
_entity_poly.type
_entity_poly.pdbx_seq_one_letter_code
_entity_poly.pdbx_strand_id
1 'polypeptide(L)'
;MVGLVLTSMASFSIIDFSQNTFSNVDSPVEGVEVVKDVYKFDFPFLADKRVWEKTINQFKIDHPELKINYIYTGPSELNSKKKTHLLLYVFTEKRDELNGL
;
A
#
# COMPACT_ATOMS: atom_id res chain seq x y z
N MET A 1 -34.01 -30.44 4.91
CA MET A 1 -33.43 -29.56 3.86
C MET A 1 -33.09 -28.15 4.34
N VAL A 2 -33.90 -27.53 5.21
CA VAL A 2 -33.68 -26.13 5.67
C VAL A 2 -32.30 -25.91 6.30
N GLY A 3 -31.83 -26.83 7.14
CA GLY A 3 -30.49 -26.72 7.74
C GLY A 3 -29.34 -26.76 6.73
N LEU A 4 -29.48 -27.50 5.63
CA LEU A 4 -28.44 -27.57 4.59
C LEU A 4 -28.37 -26.26 3.80
N VAL A 5 -29.52 -25.66 3.51
CA VAL A 5 -29.62 -24.34 2.86
C VAL A 5 -28.98 -23.26 3.74
N LEU A 6 -29.30 -23.24 5.04
CA LEU A 6 -28.73 -22.27 5.98
C LEU A 6 -27.20 -22.43 6.11
N THR A 7 -26.70 -23.66 6.23
CA THR A 7 -25.26 -23.93 6.31
C THR A 7 -24.52 -23.52 5.03
N SER A 8 -25.13 -23.77 3.85
CA SER A 8 -24.56 -23.31 2.58
C SER A 8 -24.51 -21.78 2.50
N MET A 9 -25.61 -21.09 2.83
CA MET A 9 -25.65 -19.62 2.82
C MET A 9 -24.65 -19.00 3.79
N ALA A 10 -24.53 -19.55 5.00
CA ALA A 10 -23.54 -19.09 5.98
C ALA A 10 -22.10 -19.31 5.49
N SER A 11 -21.82 -20.47 4.89
CA SER A 11 -20.51 -20.77 4.30
C SER A 11 -20.15 -19.78 3.20
N PHE A 12 -21.08 -19.48 2.29
CA PHE A 12 -20.88 -18.46 1.24
C PHE A 12 -20.60 -17.09 1.85
N SER A 13 -21.36 -16.68 2.87
CA SER A 13 -21.17 -15.38 3.53
C SER A 13 -19.82 -15.26 4.24
N ILE A 14 -19.31 -16.35 4.85
CA ILE A 14 -18.00 -16.38 5.49
C ILE A 14 -16.88 -16.31 4.44
N ILE A 15 -17.03 -17.01 3.32
CA ILE A 15 -16.06 -16.98 2.22
C ILE A 15 -16.02 -15.59 1.58
N ASP A 16 -17.17 -14.99 1.31
CA ASP A 16 -17.28 -13.64 0.74
C ASP A 16 -16.69 -12.58 1.67
N PHE A 17 -17.03 -12.63 2.96
CA PHE A 17 -16.45 -11.75 3.98
C PHE A 17 -14.93 -11.93 4.09
N SER A 18 -14.45 -13.18 4.05
CA SER A 18 -13.03 -13.49 4.05
C SER A 18 -12.35 -12.88 2.82
N GLN A 19 -12.87 -13.11 1.62
CA GLN A 19 -12.30 -12.58 0.38
C GLN A 19 -12.27 -11.05 0.36
N ASN A 20 -13.35 -10.37 0.76
CA ASN A 20 -13.39 -8.91 0.83
C ASN A 20 -12.49 -8.33 1.92
N THR A 21 -12.34 -9.01 3.05
CA THR A 21 -11.43 -8.56 4.12
C THR A 21 -9.96 -8.77 3.73
N PHE A 22 -9.65 -9.88 3.05
CA PHE A 22 -8.30 -10.14 2.54
C PHE A 22 -7.92 -9.26 1.35
N SER A 23 -8.86 -8.93 0.45
CA SER A 23 -8.56 -8.06 -0.69
C SER A 23 -8.22 -6.63 -0.25
N ASN A 24 -8.82 -6.17 0.85
CA ASN A 24 -8.55 -4.84 1.40
C ASN A 24 -7.17 -4.75 2.07
N VAL A 25 -6.63 -5.87 2.55
CA VAL A 25 -5.25 -5.96 3.08
C VAL A 25 -4.21 -6.06 1.95
N ASP A 26 -4.60 -6.52 0.77
CA ASP A 26 -3.70 -6.78 -0.38
C ASP A 26 -3.74 -5.69 -1.49
N SER A 27 -4.38 -4.55 -1.20
CA SER A 27 -4.54 -3.44 -2.15
C SER A 27 -3.35 -2.46 -2.10
N PRO A 28 -2.95 -1.84 -3.23
CA PRO A 28 -1.93 -0.79 -3.24
C PRO A 28 -2.27 0.35 -2.29
N VAL A 29 -1.27 0.90 -1.60
CA VAL A 29 -1.43 2.04 -0.71
C VAL A 29 -1.21 3.34 -1.51
N GLU A 30 -2.14 4.28 -1.42
CA GLU A 30 -1.98 5.58 -2.07
C GLU A 30 -0.92 6.44 -1.37
N GLY A 31 -0.05 7.05 -2.17
CA GLY A 31 1.00 7.95 -1.70
C GLY A 31 0.51 9.39 -1.68
N VAL A 32 0.89 10.15 -0.64
CA VAL A 32 0.63 11.59 -0.55
C VAL A 32 1.95 12.34 -0.69
N GLU A 33 2.02 13.28 -1.62
CA GLU A 33 3.18 14.18 -1.72
C GLU A 33 3.23 15.08 -0.47
N VAL A 34 4.30 14.99 0.30
CA VAL A 34 4.48 15.75 1.55
C VAL A 34 5.43 16.92 1.40
N VAL A 35 6.38 16.80 0.48
CA VAL A 35 7.34 17.81 0.06
C VAL A 35 7.59 17.57 -1.42
N LYS A 36 8.03 18.59 -2.15
CA LYS A 36 8.36 18.49 -3.58
C LYS A 36 9.19 17.23 -3.87
N ASP A 37 8.66 16.39 -4.76
CA ASP A 37 9.28 15.13 -5.22
C ASP A 37 9.46 14.06 -4.11
N VAL A 38 8.78 14.21 -2.97
CA VAL A 38 8.81 13.24 -1.84
C VAL A 38 7.40 12.81 -1.48
N TYR A 39 7.15 11.50 -1.63
CA TYR A 39 5.86 10.88 -1.39
C TYR A 39 5.88 10.04 -0.13
N LYS A 40 4.88 10.22 0.73
CA LYS A 40 4.69 9.45 1.96
C LYS A 40 3.58 8.41 1.75
N PHE A 41 3.86 7.19 2.16
CA PHE A 41 2.93 6.06 2.16
C PHE A 41 2.74 5.56 3.59
N ASP A 42 1.49 5.24 3.94
CA ASP A 42 1.11 4.76 5.27
C ASP A 42 0.64 3.31 5.16
N PHE A 43 1.58 2.36 5.27
CA PHE A 43 1.29 0.94 5.10
C PHE A 43 0.67 0.35 6.36
N PRO A 44 -0.40 -0.46 6.26
CA PRO A 44 -0.91 -1.19 7.42
C PRO A 44 0.14 -2.18 7.94
N PHE A 45 0.14 -2.47 9.25
CA PHE A 45 1.12 -3.37 9.88
C PHE A 45 1.23 -4.75 9.20
N LEU A 46 0.12 -5.25 8.66
CA LEU A 46 0.05 -6.53 7.97
C LEU A 46 0.34 -6.44 6.48
N ALA A 47 0.69 -5.27 5.94
CA ALA A 47 1.12 -5.16 4.56
C ALA A 47 2.41 -5.97 4.37
N ASP A 48 2.34 -6.90 3.43
CA ASP A 48 3.48 -7.74 3.09
C ASP A 48 4.27 -7.16 1.90
N LYS A 49 5.26 -7.93 1.47
CA LYS A 49 6.09 -7.59 0.30
C LYS A 49 5.27 -7.40 -0.98
N ARG A 50 4.15 -8.12 -1.16
CA ARG A 50 3.34 -8.02 -2.38
C ARG A 50 2.58 -6.71 -2.42
N VAL A 51 2.02 -6.28 -1.29
CA VAL A 51 1.37 -4.97 -1.15
C VAL A 51 2.35 -3.85 -1.47
N TRP A 52 3.58 -3.96 -0.98
CA TRP A 52 4.65 -3.00 -1.29
C TRP A 52 4.99 -2.98 -2.79
N GLU A 53 5.19 -4.15 -3.42
CA GLU A 53 5.48 -4.24 -4.85
C GLU A 53 4.36 -3.65 -5.71
N LYS A 54 3.10 -3.99 -5.39
CA LYS A 54 1.92 -3.43 -6.05
C LYS A 54 1.86 -1.92 -5.90
N THR A 55 2.12 -1.40 -4.70
CA THR A 55 2.15 0.04 -4.40
C THR A 55 3.19 0.77 -5.24
N ILE A 56 4.42 0.27 -5.27
CA ILE A 56 5.50 0.91 -6.05
C ILE A 56 5.25 0.80 -7.56
N ASN A 57 4.68 -0.31 -8.03
CA ASN A 57 4.33 -0.47 -9.44
C ASN A 57 3.21 0.48 -9.84
N GLN A 58 2.16 0.59 -9.02
CA GLN A 58 1.06 1.54 -9.24
C GLN A 58 1.59 2.97 -9.26
N PHE A 59 2.43 3.34 -8.29
CA PHE A 59 3.07 4.67 -8.26
C PHE A 59 3.87 4.98 -9.54
N LYS A 60 4.62 4.02 -10.09
CA LYS A 60 5.36 4.22 -11.35
C LYS A 60 4.46 4.37 -12.57
N ILE A 61 3.28 3.75 -12.55
CA ILE A 61 2.26 3.87 -13.60
C ILE A 61 1.59 5.23 -13.53
N ASP A 62 1.27 5.69 -12.32
CA ASP A 62 0.60 6.96 -12.08
C ASP A 62 1.53 8.16 -12.29
N HIS A 63 2.85 7.96 -12.08
CA HIS A 63 3.89 8.98 -12.24
C HIS A 63 5.00 8.54 -13.24
N PRO A 64 4.68 8.43 -14.54
CA PRO A 64 5.66 8.04 -15.56
C PRO A 64 6.78 9.08 -15.76
N GLU A 65 6.62 10.32 -15.29
CA GLU A 65 7.61 11.39 -15.34
C GLU A 65 8.66 11.32 -14.22
N LEU A 66 8.38 10.57 -13.15
CA LEU A 66 9.23 10.49 -11.97
C LEU A 66 10.12 9.25 -11.99
N LYS A 67 11.34 9.37 -11.46
CA LYS A 67 12.23 8.26 -11.16
C LYS A 67 12.39 8.15 -9.64
N ILE A 68 12.20 6.94 -9.11
CA ILE A 68 12.46 6.65 -7.70
C ILE A 68 13.96 6.55 -7.48
N ASN A 69 14.49 7.36 -6.56
CA ASN A 69 15.90 7.40 -6.23
C ASN A 69 16.22 6.63 -4.95
N TYR A 70 15.45 6.90 -3.89
CA TYR A 70 15.66 6.28 -2.59
C TYR A 70 14.34 6.13 -1.84
N ILE A 71 14.26 5.09 -1.01
CA ILE A 71 13.10 4.78 -0.18
C ILE A 71 13.57 4.71 1.27
N TYR A 72 12.95 5.52 2.12
CA TYR A 72 13.26 5.65 3.55
C TYR A 72 12.08 5.20 4.41
N THR A 73 12.33 4.40 5.44
CA THR A 73 11.33 4.11 6.47
C THR A 73 11.48 5.09 7.62
N GLY A 74 10.40 5.78 7.99
CA GLY A 74 10.42 6.76 9.08
C GLY A 74 10.93 6.16 10.41
N PRO A 75 11.68 6.93 11.23
CA PRO A 75 12.23 6.45 12.48
C PRO A 75 11.10 6.14 13.48
N SER A 76 11.34 5.19 14.38
CA SER A 76 10.35 4.67 15.35
C SER A 76 9.76 5.74 16.29
N GLU A 77 10.37 6.92 16.38
CA GLU A 77 9.99 8.02 17.26
C GLU A 77 8.75 8.79 16.78
N LEU A 78 8.38 8.74 15.49
CA LEU A 78 7.06 9.24 15.05
C LEU A 78 5.92 8.23 15.31
N ASN A 79 6.25 7.04 15.80
CA ASN A 79 5.35 5.90 15.95
C ASN A 79 4.74 5.78 17.37
N SER A 80 4.81 6.85 18.17
CA SER A 80 4.60 6.82 19.63
C SER A 80 3.17 6.57 20.12
N LYS A 81 2.14 6.51 19.26
CA LYS A 81 0.75 6.31 19.72
C LYS A 81 0.02 5.07 19.24
N LYS A 82 0.56 4.26 18.32
CA LYS A 82 0.12 2.88 18.00
C LYS A 82 1.01 2.33 16.89
N LYS A 83 1.94 1.42 17.23
CA LYS A 83 2.83 0.68 16.31
C LYS A 83 2.04 -0.26 15.39
N THR A 84 1.20 0.30 14.51
CA THR A 84 0.26 -0.45 13.68
C THR A 84 0.40 -0.12 12.20
N HIS A 85 1.31 0.79 11.85
CA HIS A 85 1.52 1.19 10.47
C HIS A 85 3.01 1.50 10.23
N LEU A 86 3.47 1.22 9.01
CA LEU A 86 4.83 1.52 8.54
C LEU A 86 4.77 2.74 7.62
N LEU A 87 5.48 3.80 8.00
CA LEU A 87 5.62 4.99 7.17
C LEU A 87 6.81 4.83 6.21
N LEU A 88 6.52 4.92 4.91
CA LEU A 88 7.51 4.87 3.83
C LEU A 88 7.56 6.21 3.11
N TYR A 89 8.75 6.72 2.89
CA TYR A 89 9.01 7.93 2.13
C TYR A 89 9.77 7.57 0.86
N VAL A 90 9.20 7.90 -0.29
CA VAL A 90 9.77 7.66 -1.62
C VAL A 90 10.27 8.99 -2.16
N PHE A 91 11.57 9.10 -2.33
CA PHE A 91 12.23 10.26 -2.91
C PHE A 91 12.35 10.05 -4.41
N THR A 92 11.89 11.05 -5.15
CA THR A 92 11.84 11.02 -6.61
C THR A 92 12.55 12.22 -7.21
N GLU A 93 12.87 12.11 -8.49
CA GLU A 93 13.33 13.21 -9.34
C GLU A 93 12.66 13.10 -10.70
N LYS A 94 12.55 14.23 -11.41
CA LYS A 94 12.05 14.24 -12.78
C LYS A 94 13.04 13.56 -13.72
N ARG A 95 12.53 12.67 -14.58
CA ARG A 95 13.37 11.98 -15.58
C ARG A 95 14.02 12.95 -16.57
N ASP A 96 13.39 14.07 -16.87
CA ASP A 96 13.95 15.07 -17.79
C ASP A 96 15.16 15.80 -17.20
N GLU A 97 15.21 15.99 -15.87
CA GLU A 97 16.34 16.62 -15.18
C GLU A 97 17.56 15.68 -15.13
N LEU A 98 17.36 14.37 -15.23
CA LEU A 98 18.43 13.36 -15.24
C LEU A 98 19.10 13.17 -16.61
N ASN A 99 18.40 13.45 -17.71
CA ASN A 99 18.95 13.33 -19.06
C ASN A 99 19.73 14.58 -19.51
N GLY A 100 19.75 15.63 -18.68
CA GLY A 100 20.50 16.87 -18.90
C GLY A 100 21.84 16.95 -18.19
N LEU A 101 22.28 15.86 -17.54
CA LEU A 101 23.60 15.66 -16.91
C LEU A 101 24.43 14.66 -17.73
#